data_AF-A0A397SKF7-F1
#
_entry.id   AF-A0A397SKF7-F1
#
_cell.length_a   1.000
_cell.length_b   1.000
_cell.length_c   1.000
_cell.angle_alpha   90.00
_cell.angle_beta   90.00
_cell.angle_gamma   90.00
#
_symmetry.space_group_name_H-M   'P 1'
#
loop_
_entity.id
_entity.type
_entity.pdbx_description
1 polymer ?
#
loop_
_entity_poly.entity_id
_entity_poly.type
_entity_poly.pdbx_seq_one_letter_code
_entity_poly.pdbx_strand_id
1 'polypeptide(L)'
;MSNETNFKDSNDYIVWLEKSIADEYFNYYEYLEFKNLNPIGSGSYGNVIRVNWKNTDNFFALKIFNNDKITLKGVINEVLLYI
;
A
#
# COMPACT_ATOMS: atom_id res chain seq x y z
N MET A 1 14.07 -9.05 -21.71
CA MET A 1 15.04 -8.66 -20.66
C MET A 1 14.23 -8.12 -19.52
N SER A 2 14.08 -8.89 -18.45
CA SER A 2 13.44 -8.45 -17.21
C SER A 2 14.32 -7.38 -16.59
N ASN A 3 13.77 -6.18 -16.41
CA ASN A 3 14.42 -5.10 -15.70
C ASN A 3 14.39 -5.44 -14.21
N GLU A 4 15.32 -6.27 -13.76
CA GLU A 4 15.51 -6.53 -12.35
C GLU A 4 16.11 -5.27 -11.71
N THR A 5 15.25 -4.35 -11.29
CA THR A 5 15.62 -3.26 -10.40
C THR A 5 16.12 -3.87 -9.09
N ASN A 6 17.44 -3.89 -8.95
CA ASN A 6 18.15 -4.52 -7.85
C ASN A 6 18.07 -3.60 -6.61
N PHE A 7 16.92 -3.59 -5.94
CA PHE A 7 16.64 -2.78 -4.75
C PHE A 7 17.45 -3.29 -3.56
N LYS A 8 18.54 -2.59 -3.21
CA LYS A 8 19.44 -2.99 -2.12
C LYS A 8 18.99 -2.41 -0.78
N ASP A 9 18.32 -1.26 -0.78
CA ASP A 9 17.93 -0.57 0.45
C ASP A 9 16.47 -0.16 0.58
N SER A 10 16.01 0.01 1.84
CA SER A 10 14.65 0.49 2.16
C SER A 10 14.37 1.84 1.49
N ASN A 11 15.43 2.63 1.29
CA ASN A 11 15.37 3.92 0.65
C ASN A 11 15.00 3.79 -0.84
N ASP A 12 15.50 2.76 -1.53
CA ASP A 12 15.23 2.55 -2.96
C ASP A 12 13.75 2.22 -3.19
N TYR A 13 13.16 1.44 -2.29
CA TYR A 13 11.74 1.08 -2.31
C TYR A 13 10.83 2.30 -2.08
N ILE A 14 11.20 3.20 -1.16
CA ILE A 14 10.46 4.44 -0.91
C ILE A 14 10.54 5.35 -2.14
N VAL A 15 11.75 5.56 -2.68
CA VAL A 15 11.95 6.38 -3.88
C VAL A 15 11.16 5.83 -5.07
N TRP A 16 11.13 4.51 -5.25
CA TRP A 16 10.32 3.88 -6.30
C TRP A 16 8.82 4.12 -6.10
N LEU A 17 8.32 4.01 -4.86
CA LEU A 17 6.91 4.24 -4.56
C LEU A 17 6.53 5.71 -4.79
N GLU A 18 7.33 6.66 -4.31
CA GLU A 18 7.12 8.09 -4.52
C GLU A 18 7.10 8.44 -6.01
N LYS A 19 8.05 7.89 -6.78
CA LYS A 19 8.08 8.07 -8.23
C LYS A 19 6.86 7.45 -8.90
N SER A 20 6.42 6.26 -8.48
CA SER A 20 5.26 5.59 -9.07
C SER A 20 3.96 6.36 -8.81
N ILE A 21 3.85 7.07 -7.68
CA ILE A 21 2.74 7.98 -7.40
C ILE A 21 2.86 9.24 -8.27
N ALA A 22 4.05 9.83 -8.38
CA ALA A 22 4.29 11.04 -9.18
C ALA A 22 4.07 10.80 -10.69
N ASP A 23 4.40 9.62 -11.18
CA ASP A 23 4.19 9.17 -12.56
C ASP A 23 2.74 8.66 -12.79
N GLU A 24 1.84 8.82 -11.80
CA GLU A 24 0.41 8.43 -11.86
C GLU A 24 0.14 6.93 -12.11
N TYR A 25 1.12 6.05 -11.87
CA TYR A 25 0.90 4.60 -11.92
C TYR A 25 -0.06 4.13 -10.82
N PHE A 26 -0.06 4.79 -9.67
CA PHE A 26 -0.98 4.53 -8.58
C PHE A 26 -1.85 5.75 -8.29
N ASN A 27 -3.14 5.50 -8.10
CA ASN A 27 -4.03 6.51 -7.56
C ASN A 27 -3.67 6.76 -6.09
N TYR A 28 -3.40 8.02 -5.76
CA TYR A 28 -3.21 8.47 -4.39
C TYR A 28 -4.54 8.85 -3.76
N TYR A 29 -4.79 8.35 -2.55
CA TYR A 29 -5.98 8.67 -1.75
C TYR A 29 -5.54 9.17 -0.39
N GLU A 30 -6.03 10.35 0.01
CA GLU A 30 -5.73 10.88 1.33
C GLU A 30 -6.40 10.03 2.41
N TYR A 31 -5.63 9.66 3.43
CA TYR A 31 -6.15 8.82 4.53
C TYR A 31 -7.37 9.45 5.23
N LEU A 32 -7.45 10.79 5.28
CA LEU A 32 -8.55 11.54 5.88
C LEU A 32 -9.88 11.40 5.11
N GLU A 33 -9.86 10.93 3.86
CA GLU A 33 -11.08 10.67 3.09
C GLU A 33 -11.80 9.40 3.55
N PHE A 34 -11.14 8.53 4.32
CA PHE A 34 -11.73 7.31 4.82
C PHE A 34 -12.46 7.55 6.15
N LYS A 35 -13.65 6.98 6.26
CA LYS A 35 -14.54 7.09 7.43
C LYS A 35 -14.95 5.70 7.90
N ASN A 36 -15.55 5.63 9.09
CA ASN A 36 -16.10 4.40 9.67
C ASN A 36 -15.05 3.28 9.75
N LEU A 37 -13.89 3.58 10.35
CA LEU A 37 -12.78 2.64 10.50
C LEU A 37 -13.17 1.51 11.44
N ASN A 38 -13.44 0.33 10.88
CA ASN A 38 -13.85 -0.84 11.63
C ASN A 38 -12.85 -1.99 11.41
N PRO A 39 -12.03 -2.36 12.41
CA PRO A 39 -11.13 -3.51 12.30
C PRO A 39 -11.89 -4.79 11.95
N ILE A 40 -11.43 -5.50 10.93
CA ILE A 40 -12.02 -6.77 10.48
C ILE A 40 -11.03 -7.94 10.48
N GLY A 41 -9.74 -7.66 10.67
CA GLY A 41 -8.73 -8.70 10.79
C GLY A 41 -7.38 -8.16 11.23
N SER A 42 -6.58 -9.03 11.83
CA SER A 42 -5.18 -8.77 12.18
C SER A 42 -4.35 -10.03 11.95
N GLY A 43 -3.10 -9.84 11.56
CA GLY A 43 -2.16 -10.93 11.34
C GLY A 43 -0.72 -10.46 11.45
N SER A 44 0.23 -11.37 11.19
CA SER A 44 1.67 -11.07 11.29
C SER A 44 2.14 -9.94 10.36
N TYR A 45 1.44 -9.72 9.25
CA TYR A 45 1.79 -8.73 8.23
C TYR A 45 0.98 -7.43 8.35
N GLY A 46 0.22 -7.27 9.43
CA GLY A 46 -0.51 -6.04 9.72
C GLY A 46 -2.00 -6.24 9.96
N ASN A 47 -2.74 -5.14 9.93
CA ASN A 47 -4.17 -5.08 10.22
C ASN A 47 -4.98 -4.83 8.96
N VAL A 48 -6.21 -5.31 8.93
CA VAL A 48 -7.19 -5.00 7.90
C VAL A 48 -8.37 -4.31 8.55
N ILE A 49 -8.67 -3.10 8.09
CA ILE A 49 -9.81 -2.31 8.53
C ILE A 49 -10.78 -2.13 7.36
N ARG A 50 -12.07 -2.28 7.64
CA ARG A 50 -13.13 -1.87 6.74
C ARG A 50 -13.32 -0.36 6.89
N VAL A 51 -13.51 0.34 5.78
CA VAL A 51 -13.79 1.77 5.74
C VAL A 51 -14.88 2.08 4.72
N ASN A 52 -15.49 3.26 4.85
CA ASN A 52 -16.16 3.95 3.75
C ASN A 52 -15.19 4.98 3.16
N TRP A 53 -15.20 5.16 1.85
CA TRP A 53 -14.43 6.21 1.19
C TRP A 53 -15.33 7.38 0.82
N LYS A 54 -14.95 8.60 1.20
CA LYS A 54 -15.72 9.84 0.99
C LYS A 54 -17.15 9.73 1.53
N ASN A 55 -18.12 10.11 0.70
CA ASN A 55 -19.55 9.96 0.94
C ASN A 55 -20.12 8.84 0.04
N THR A 56 -19.30 7.85 -0.31
CA THR A 56 -19.79 6.67 -1.03
C THR A 56 -20.41 5.69 -0.05
N ASP A 57 -21.48 5.02 -0.45
CA ASP A 57 -22.08 3.93 0.32
C ASP A 57 -21.28 2.62 0.23
N ASN A 58 -20.16 2.65 -0.51
CA ASN A 58 -19.31 1.49 -0.74
C ASN A 58 -18.36 1.26 0.42
N PHE A 59 -18.08 -0.02 0.68
CA PHE A 59 -17.09 -0.45 1.64
C PHE A 59 -15.79 -0.85 0.96
N PHE A 60 -14.69 -0.48 1.59
CA PHE A 60 -13.34 -0.81 1.17
C PHE A 60 -12.59 -1.48 2.34
N ALA A 61 -11.58 -2.27 2.01
CA ALA A 61 -10.64 -2.80 2.98
C ALA A 61 -9.32 -2.04 2.86
N LEU A 62 -8.87 -1.39 3.94
CA LEU A 62 -7.53 -0.85 4.05
C LEU A 62 -6.66 -1.86 4.81
N LYS A 63 -5.61 -2.34 4.16
CA LYS A 63 -4.57 -3.15 4.78
C LYS A 63 -3.47 -2.20 5.26
N ILE A 64 -3.24 -2.18 6.57
CA ILE A 64 -2.24 -1.35 7.24
C ILE A 64 -1.06 -2.25 7.58
N PHE A 65 0.09 -1.94 7.01
CA PHE A 65 1.31 -2.71 7.14
C PHE A 65 2.19 -2.20 8.29
N ASN A 66 3.07 -3.07 8.79
CA ASN A 66 4.12 -2.66 9.70
C ASN A 66 5.14 -1.77 8.96
N ASN A 67 5.60 -0.70 9.61
CA ASN A 67 6.58 0.22 9.03
C ASN A 67 8.02 -0.31 9.19
N ASP A 68 8.32 -1.42 8.52
CA ASP A 68 9.65 -2.05 8.51
C ASP A 68 10.09 -2.46 7.09
N LYS A 69 11.41 -2.61 6.89
CA LYS A 69 12.02 -2.88 5.58
C LYS A 69 11.55 -4.20 4.96
N ILE A 70 11.28 -5.23 5.77
CA ILE A 70 10.85 -6.55 5.28
C ILE A 70 9.42 -6.44 4.76
N THR A 71 8.54 -5.81 5.54
CA THR A 71 7.15 -5.60 5.13
C THR A 71 7.05 -4.71 3.89
N LEU A 72 7.81 -3.60 3.81
CA LEU A 72 7.82 -2.72 2.63
C LEU A 72 8.22 -3.46 1.34
N LYS A 73 9.26 -4.30 1.41
CA LYS A 73 9.65 -5.16 0.27
C LYS A 73 8.52 -6.12 -0.13
N GLY A 74 7.84 -6.71 0.84
CA GLY A 74 6.68 -7.58 0.60
C GLY A 74 5.54 -6.85 -0.11
N VAL A 75 5.21 -5.64 0.33
CA VAL A 75 4.17 -4.79 -0.30
C VAL A 75 4.50 -4.51 -1.77
N ILE A 76 5.75 -4.10 -2.04
CA ILE A 76 6.16 -3.77 -3.40
C ILE A 76 6.13 -5.00 -4.31
N ASN A 77 6.57 -6.16 -3.81
CA ASN A 77 6.45 -7.41 -4.56
C ASN A 77 5.00 -7.81 -4.83
N GLU A 78 4.10 -7.63 -3.86
CA GLU A 78 2.66 -7.91 -4.03
C GLU A 78 2.06 -7.00 -5.09
N VAL A 79 2.41 -5.71 -5.08
CA VAL A 79 1.95 -4.73 -6.07
C VAL A 79 2.52 -5.03 -7.47
N LEU A 80 3.82 -5.29 -7.57
CA LEU A 80 4.49 -5.60 -8.84
C LEU A 80 4.02 -6.93 -9.46
N LEU A 81 3.50 -7.87 -8.69
CA LEU A 81 2.95 -9.12 -9.21
C LEU A 81 1.71 -8.90 -10.10
N TYR A 82 0.96 -7.82 -9.85
CA TYR A 82 -0.31 -7.52 -10.51
C TYR A 82 -0.22 -6.37 -11.54
N ILE A 83 1.00 -5.91 -11.86
CA ILE A 83 1.31 -4.90 -12.89
C ILE A 83 2.02 -5.59 -14.05
#